data_AF-A0A644WD21-F1
#
_entry.id   AF-A0A644WD21-F1
#
_cell.length_a   1.000
_cell.length_b   1.000
_cell.length_c   1.000
_cell.angle_alpha   90.00
_cell.angle_beta   90.00
_cell.angle_gamma   90.00
#
_symmetry.space_group_name_H-M   'P 1'
#
loop_
_entity.id
_entity.type
_entity.pdbx_description
1 polymer ?
#
loop_
_entity_poly.entity_id
_entity_poly.type
_entity_poly.pdbx_seq_one_letter_code
_entity_poly.pdbx_strand_id
1 'polypeptide(L)'
;MPRIIFKCSYIKNNPEHVKNLIEYVGTREGVEKLPQFKRDQPATSKQIERIEDILTCFPDSKSLFEYEDYKNKPTPENASAFITAAIDHNLDQLTHQEVYVNYIATRPRAEKLGGHGLFTDEDGPLALSQVAERVAEHTGNIWTPIISMRRENAARLGYDNASAWIALLRQQRNIFAEQMKIAPENLRWYAAFHDGAATRCRK
;
A
#
# COMPACT_ATOMS: atom_id res chain seq x y z
N MET A 1 12.85 19.76 -2.77
CA MET A 1 11.42 19.41 -2.78
C MET A 1 11.24 18.01 -2.19
N PRO A 2 10.15 17.72 -1.46
CA PRO A 2 9.88 16.37 -0.98
C PRO A 2 9.67 15.41 -2.16
N ARG A 3 10.35 14.25 -2.15
CA ARG A 3 10.13 13.19 -3.15
C ARG A 3 8.82 12.48 -2.81
N ILE A 4 7.96 12.35 -3.82
CA ILE A 4 6.72 11.57 -3.77
C ILE A 4 6.88 10.44 -4.77
N ILE A 5 6.48 9.23 -4.38
CA ILE A 5 6.34 8.10 -5.30
C ILE A 5 4.86 7.96 -5.61
N PHE A 6 4.53 7.95 -6.89
CA PHE A 6 3.19 7.69 -7.38
C PHE A 6 3.24 6.48 -8.31
N LYS A 7 2.46 5.45 -7.99
CA LYS A 7 2.22 4.31 -8.87
C LYS A 7 0.73 4.22 -9.10
N CYS A 8 0.30 4.10 -10.35
CA CYS A 8 -1.09 3.85 -10.69
C CYS A 8 -1.14 2.65 -11.62
N SER A 9 -1.73 1.57 -11.14
CA SER A 9 -1.98 0.37 -11.93
C SER A 9 -3.48 0.14 -12.04
N TYR A 10 -3.89 -0.99 -12.60
CA TYR A 10 -5.30 -1.33 -12.67
C TYR A 10 -5.48 -2.83 -12.47
N ILE A 11 -6.56 -3.21 -11.80
CA ILE A 11 -6.85 -4.62 -11.54
C ILE A 11 -7.21 -5.28 -12.86
N LYS A 12 -6.41 -6.25 -13.29
CA LYS A 12 -6.71 -7.09 -14.45
C LYS A 12 -7.54 -8.28 -13.97
N ASN A 13 -8.71 -8.51 -14.57
CA ASN A 13 -9.47 -9.74 -14.37
C ASN A 13 -8.71 -10.91 -15.03
N ASN A 14 -7.69 -11.44 -14.37
CA ASN A 14 -6.93 -12.61 -14.80
C ASN A 14 -6.98 -13.70 -13.72
N PRO A 15 -7.46 -14.93 -14.02
CA PRO A 15 -7.70 -15.97 -13.02
C PRO A 15 -6.45 -16.72 -12.51
N GLU A 16 -5.23 -16.38 -12.93
CA GLU A 16 -4.03 -17.10 -12.48
C GLU A 16 -3.14 -16.34 -11.50
N HIS A 17 -3.09 -16.91 -10.29
CA HIS A 17 -1.95 -17.04 -9.38
C HIS A 17 -1.28 -15.76 -8.88
N VAL A 18 -1.40 -15.46 -7.56
CA VAL A 18 -0.27 -15.48 -6.57
C VAL A 18 -0.80 -15.64 -5.11
N LYS A 19 -1.52 -16.75 -4.83
CA LYS A 19 -2.04 -17.04 -3.48
C LYS A 19 -0.92 -17.10 -2.41
N ASN A 20 0.22 -17.69 -2.77
CA ASN A 20 1.33 -17.92 -1.83
C ASN A 20 2.08 -16.64 -1.40
N LEU A 21 2.03 -15.56 -2.19
CA LEU A 21 2.70 -14.29 -1.85
C LEU A 21 1.80 -13.42 -0.97
N ILE A 22 0.49 -13.47 -1.19
CA ILE A 22 -0.51 -12.78 -0.38
C ILE A 22 -0.65 -13.45 0.99
N GLU A 23 -0.68 -14.78 1.05
CA GLU A 23 -0.67 -15.52 2.32
C GLU A 23 0.55 -15.18 3.17
N TYR A 24 1.73 -15.01 2.55
CA TYR A 24 2.96 -14.60 3.23
C TYR A 24 2.87 -13.20 3.87
N VAL A 25 2.09 -12.28 3.29
CA VAL A 25 1.94 -10.91 3.80
C VAL A 25 0.76 -10.77 4.75
N GLY A 26 -0.37 -11.43 4.47
CA GLY A 26 -1.58 -11.42 5.29
C GLY A 26 -1.42 -12.15 6.63
N THR A 27 -0.50 -13.12 6.72
CA THR A 27 -0.24 -13.87 7.97
C THR A 27 0.85 -13.26 8.86
N ARG A 28 1.57 -12.22 8.40
CA ARG A 28 2.54 -11.53 9.27
C ARG A 28 1.82 -10.46 10.10
N GLU A 29 1.66 -10.76 11.39
CA GLU A 29 1.63 -9.69 12.39
C GLU A 29 2.84 -8.78 12.17
N GLY A 30 2.59 -7.48 12.12
CA GLY A 30 3.55 -6.47 11.69
C GLY A 30 4.91 -6.69 12.36
N VAL A 31 5.94 -6.91 11.53
CA VAL A 31 7.36 -7.13 11.88
C VAL A 31 7.56 -7.20 13.39
N GLU A 32 7.48 -8.41 13.94
CA GLU A 32 7.93 -8.70 15.31
C GLU A 32 9.22 -7.89 15.55
N LYS A 33 9.19 -7.01 16.55
CA LYS A 33 10.33 -6.14 16.86
C LYS A 33 11.50 -7.05 17.23
N LEU A 34 12.37 -7.33 16.27
CA LEU A 34 13.53 -8.17 16.50
C LEU A 34 14.32 -7.59 17.68
N PRO A 35 14.81 -8.44 18.61
CA PRO A 35 15.71 -8.04 19.68
C PRO A 35 16.86 -7.23 19.09
N GLN A 36 17.31 -6.16 19.77
CA GLN A 36 18.31 -5.22 19.24
C GLN A 36 19.54 -5.91 18.62
N PHE A 37 20.02 -7.01 19.22
CA PHE A 37 21.15 -7.79 18.72
C PHE A 37 20.95 -8.41 17.31
N LYS A 38 19.70 -8.66 16.89
CA LYS A 38 19.37 -9.18 15.54
C LYS A 38 19.17 -8.08 14.50
N ARG A 39 19.11 -6.80 14.89
CA ARG A 39 18.85 -5.68 13.94
C ARG A 39 20.06 -5.28 13.11
N ASP A 40 21.26 -5.63 13.56
CA ASP A 40 22.50 -5.35 12.82
C ASP A 40 23.02 -6.57 12.04
N GLN A 41 22.26 -7.67 12.05
CA GLN A 41 22.55 -8.81 11.17
C GLN A 41 22.15 -8.47 9.72
N PRO A 42 22.82 -9.09 8.73
CA PRO A 42 22.37 -9.02 7.35
C PRO A 42 21.02 -9.74 7.18
N ALA A 43 20.30 -9.37 6.13
CA ALA A 43 19.08 -10.04 5.71
C ALA A 43 19.33 -11.55 5.53
N THR A 44 18.33 -12.36 5.87
CA THR A 44 18.45 -13.82 5.78
C THR A 44 18.48 -14.27 4.32
N SER A 45 19.08 -15.42 4.03
CA SER A 45 19.14 -15.97 2.65
C SER A 45 17.76 -16.09 2.01
N LYS A 46 16.74 -16.51 2.79
CA LYS A 46 15.34 -16.58 2.31
C LYS A 46 14.76 -15.22 1.92
N GLN A 47 15.13 -14.15 2.64
CA GLN A 47 14.70 -12.80 2.29
C GLN A 47 15.40 -12.31 1.02
N ILE A 48 16.69 -12.62 0.85
CA ILE A 48 17.45 -12.24 -0.35
C ILE A 48 16.86 -12.93 -1.59
N GLU A 49 16.65 -14.26 -1.53
CA GLU A 49 16.02 -15.04 -2.61
C GLU A 49 14.64 -14.46 -2.98
N ARG A 50 13.81 -14.17 -1.98
CA ARG A 50 12.50 -13.55 -2.19
C ARG A 50 12.60 -12.17 -2.86
N ILE A 51 13.59 -11.38 -2.48
CA ILE A 51 13.84 -10.06 -3.08
C ILE A 51 14.23 -10.22 -4.54
N GLU A 52 15.07 -11.19 -4.87
CA GLU A 52 15.48 -11.48 -6.25
C GLU A 52 14.29 -11.94 -7.11
N ASP A 53 13.43 -12.82 -6.59
CA ASP A 53 12.18 -13.23 -7.25
C ASP A 53 11.28 -12.02 -7.55
N ILE A 54 11.05 -11.18 -6.53
CA ILE A 54 10.22 -9.97 -6.66
C ILE A 54 10.80 -9.03 -7.71
N LEU A 55 12.11 -8.83 -7.74
CA LEU A 55 12.76 -7.93 -8.70
C LEU A 55 12.80 -8.51 -10.12
N THR A 56 12.71 -9.83 -10.26
CA THR A 56 12.57 -10.52 -11.55
C THR A 56 11.17 -10.34 -12.11
N CYS A 57 10.13 -10.53 -11.28
CA CYS A 57 8.74 -10.36 -11.69
C CYS A 57 8.33 -8.87 -11.81
N PHE A 58 8.81 -8.02 -10.90
CA PHE A 58 8.40 -6.62 -10.74
C PHE A 58 9.62 -5.70 -10.65
N PRO A 59 10.36 -5.51 -11.76
CA PRO A 59 11.61 -4.73 -11.78
C PRO A 59 11.41 -3.27 -11.33
N ASP A 60 10.22 -2.70 -11.53
CA ASP A 60 9.88 -1.32 -11.12
C ASP A 60 9.87 -1.14 -9.60
N SER A 61 9.82 -2.23 -8.82
CA SER A 61 9.92 -2.19 -7.35
C SER A 61 11.24 -1.58 -6.87
N LYS A 62 12.26 -1.48 -7.74
CA LYS A 62 13.52 -0.78 -7.44
C LYS A 62 13.34 0.73 -7.20
N SER A 63 12.21 1.32 -7.61
CA SER A 63 11.92 2.74 -7.40
C SER A 63 11.43 3.07 -5.99
N LEU A 64 11.05 2.05 -5.21
CA LEU A 64 10.49 2.20 -3.87
C LEU A 64 11.52 2.73 -2.86
N PHE A 65 11.04 3.48 -1.87
CA PHE A 65 11.88 3.97 -0.77
C PHE A 65 12.50 2.82 0.03
N GLU A 66 11.73 1.74 0.22
CA GLU A 66 12.14 0.58 0.99
C GLU A 66 13.24 -0.22 0.29
N TYR A 67 13.29 -0.20 -1.05
CA TYR A 67 14.41 -0.79 -1.79
C TYR A 67 15.69 0.00 -1.57
N GLU A 68 15.61 1.33 -1.59
CA GLU A 68 16.73 2.21 -1.27
C GLU A 68 17.24 1.97 0.16
N ASP A 69 16.33 1.85 1.14
CA ASP A 69 16.67 1.57 2.54
C ASP A 69 17.32 0.18 2.70
N TYR A 70 16.80 -0.83 1.98
CA TYR A 70 17.40 -2.16 1.94
C TYR A 70 18.80 -2.14 1.32
N LYS A 71 18.99 -1.43 0.19
CA LYS A 71 20.30 -1.30 -0.45
C LYS A 71 21.32 -0.58 0.43
N ASN A 72 20.89 0.43 1.18
CA ASN A 72 21.74 1.20 2.09
C ASN A 72 22.08 0.41 3.36
N LYS A 73 21.10 -0.29 3.94
CA LYS A 73 21.28 -1.12 5.14
C LYS A 73 20.50 -2.44 4.98
N PRO A 74 21.12 -3.52 4.44
CA PRO A 74 20.44 -4.77 4.09
C PRO A 74 20.19 -5.64 5.33
N THR A 75 19.37 -5.15 6.24
CA THR A 75 18.97 -5.85 7.47
C THR A 75 17.70 -6.66 7.25
N PRO A 76 17.37 -7.64 8.11
CA PRO A 76 16.10 -8.35 8.04
C PRO A 76 14.88 -7.43 8.13
N GLU A 77 15.00 -6.30 8.84
CA GLU A 77 13.95 -5.29 8.95
C GLU A 77 13.73 -4.58 7.61
N ASN A 78 14.78 -4.01 7.01
CA ASN A 78 14.66 -3.31 5.72
C ASN A 78 14.31 -4.27 4.57
N ALA A 79 14.83 -5.50 4.59
CA ALA A 79 14.42 -6.53 3.64
C ALA A 79 12.93 -6.86 3.76
N SER A 80 12.42 -7.01 4.98
CA SER A 80 10.98 -7.23 5.22
C SER A 80 10.14 -6.04 4.78
N ALA A 81 10.59 -4.82 5.07
CA ALA A 81 9.92 -3.59 4.64
C ALA A 81 9.82 -3.53 3.12
N PHE A 82 10.92 -3.82 2.41
CA PHE A 82 10.93 -3.85 0.95
C PHE A 82 10.04 -4.94 0.37
N ILE A 83 10.13 -6.18 0.86
CA ILE A 83 9.25 -7.28 0.41
C ILE A 83 7.78 -6.89 0.57
N THR A 84 7.42 -6.31 1.72
CA THR A 84 6.05 -5.89 1.99
C THR A 84 5.61 -4.78 1.02
N ALA A 85 6.41 -3.72 0.87
CA ALA A 85 6.11 -2.61 -0.02
C ALA A 85 6.01 -3.05 -1.48
N ALA A 86 6.91 -3.94 -1.94
CA ALA A 86 6.85 -4.47 -3.29
C ALA A 86 5.57 -5.30 -3.53
N ILE A 87 5.12 -6.08 -2.54
CA ILE A 87 3.86 -6.82 -2.67
C ILE A 87 2.67 -5.88 -2.67
N ASP A 88 2.62 -4.91 -1.75
CA ASP A 88 1.55 -3.90 -1.68
C ASP A 88 1.43 -3.14 -3.01
N HIS A 89 2.56 -2.72 -3.58
CA HIS A 89 2.59 -1.99 -4.84
C HIS A 89 2.23 -2.82 -6.06
N ASN A 90 2.15 -4.15 -5.96
CA ASN A 90 1.79 -5.03 -7.08
C ASN A 90 0.55 -5.87 -6.78
N LEU A 91 -0.15 -5.63 -5.66
CA LEU A 91 -1.27 -6.45 -5.21
C LEU A 91 -2.40 -6.55 -6.25
N ASP A 92 -2.61 -5.50 -7.03
CA ASP A 92 -3.57 -5.44 -8.14
C ASP A 92 -3.31 -6.49 -9.23
N GLN A 93 -2.07 -6.98 -9.36
CA GLN A 93 -1.67 -8.04 -10.28
C GLN A 93 -1.67 -9.42 -9.64
N LEU A 94 -1.75 -9.48 -8.31
CA LEU A 94 -1.63 -10.72 -7.52
C LEU A 94 -2.99 -11.26 -7.08
N THR A 95 -4.06 -10.45 -7.16
CA THR A 95 -5.33 -10.75 -6.50
C THR A 95 -6.57 -10.21 -7.22
N HIS A 96 -7.74 -10.69 -6.79
CA HIS A 96 -9.02 -10.21 -7.28
C HIS A 96 -9.53 -8.99 -6.48
N GLN A 97 -10.46 -8.28 -7.08
CA GLN A 97 -11.00 -7.00 -6.61
C GLN A 97 -11.44 -7.01 -5.13
N GLU A 98 -12.18 -8.04 -4.70
CA GLU A 98 -12.64 -8.17 -3.30
C GLU A 98 -11.47 -8.33 -2.30
N VAL A 99 -10.45 -9.10 -2.66
CA VAL A 99 -9.31 -9.39 -1.78
C VAL A 99 -8.45 -8.15 -1.66
N TYR A 100 -8.29 -7.40 -2.75
CA TYR A 100 -7.59 -6.12 -2.76
C TYR A 100 -8.21 -5.15 -1.76
N VAL A 101 -9.54 -4.94 -1.83
CA VAL A 101 -10.28 -4.03 -0.94
C VAL A 101 -10.16 -4.46 0.52
N ASN A 102 -10.40 -5.74 0.80
CA ASN A 102 -10.29 -6.29 2.16
C ASN A 102 -8.89 -6.10 2.73
N TYR A 103 -7.87 -6.35 1.91
CA TYR A 103 -6.47 -6.23 2.34
C TYR A 103 -6.12 -4.78 2.68
N ILE A 104 -6.34 -3.81 1.78
CA ILE A 104 -5.96 -2.41 2.06
C ILE A 104 -6.70 -1.85 3.28
N ALA A 105 -7.93 -2.30 3.53
CA ALA A 105 -8.77 -1.88 4.64
C ALA A 105 -8.28 -2.37 6.01
N THR A 106 -7.71 -3.58 6.04
CA THR A 106 -7.41 -4.32 7.28
C THR A 106 -5.93 -4.47 7.55
N ARG A 107 -5.08 -4.08 6.60
CA ARG A 107 -3.62 -4.17 6.69
C ARG A 107 -3.09 -3.61 8.01
N PRO A 108 -2.11 -4.26 8.64
CA PRO A 108 -1.38 -3.68 9.76
C PRO A 108 -0.89 -2.27 9.42
N ARG A 109 -1.09 -1.32 10.34
CA ARG A 109 -0.80 0.12 10.20
C ARG A 109 -1.77 0.91 9.30
N ALA A 110 -2.86 0.31 8.84
CA ALA A 110 -4.01 1.09 8.38
C ALA A 110 -4.58 1.88 9.57
N GLU A 111 -4.69 3.20 9.43
CA GLU A 111 -5.38 4.02 10.41
C GLU A 111 -6.88 3.72 10.34
N LYS A 112 -7.45 3.21 11.44
CA LYS A 112 -8.84 2.76 11.47
C LYS A 112 -9.75 3.95 11.76
N LEU A 113 -10.77 4.13 10.92
CA LEU A 113 -11.82 5.15 11.05
C LEU A 113 -13.13 4.56 11.60
N GLY A 114 -13.02 3.38 12.21
CA GLY A 114 -14.12 2.52 12.64
C GLY A 114 -13.63 1.08 12.76
N GLY A 115 -14.40 0.12 12.23
CA GLY A 115 -13.99 -1.29 12.19
C GLY A 115 -12.78 -1.58 11.29
N HIS A 116 -12.48 -0.70 10.34
CA HIS A 116 -11.42 -0.82 9.34
C HIS A 116 -10.89 0.56 8.90
N GLY A 117 -9.91 0.58 8.00
CA GLY A 117 -9.24 1.81 7.51
C GLY A 117 -9.78 2.43 6.23
N LEU A 118 -10.79 1.83 5.57
CA LEU A 118 -11.37 2.45 4.36
C LEU A 118 -12.12 3.75 4.63
N PHE A 119 -11.98 4.68 3.70
CA PHE A 119 -12.75 5.90 3.57
C PHE A 119 -13.02 6.24 2.10
N THR A 120 -13.96 7.17 1.86
CA THR A 120 -14.43 7.59 0.52
C THR A 120 -14.86 9.07 0.51
N ASP A 121 -15.53 9.53 -0.55
CA ASP A 121 -16.04 10.90 -0.66
C ASP A 121 -17.24 11.15 0.28
N GLU A 122 -18.06 10.13 0.52
CA GLU A 122 -19.20 10.17 1.43
C GLU A 122 -18.78 10.25 2.90
N ASP A 123 -19.58 10.97 3.68
CA ASP A 123 -19.51 10.98 5.13
C ASP A 123 -20.31 9.80 5.70
N GLY A 124 -19.73 9.12 6.69
CA GLY A 124 -20.41 8.05 7.42
C GLY A 124 -19.65 6.72 7.43
N PRO A 125 -20.18 5.73 8.17
CA PRO A 125 -19.55 4.43 8.29
C PRO A 125 -19.68 3.65 6.97
N LEU A 126 -18.56 3.14 6.48
CA LEU A 126 -18.54 2.17 5.40
C LEU A 126 -18.66 0.75 5.96
N ALA A 127 -19.45 -0.09 5.29
CA ALA A 127 -19.44 -1.53 5.54
C ALA A 127 -18.45 -2.19 4.59
N LEU A 128 -17.34 -2.71 5.11
CA LEU A 128 -16.28 -3.34 4.31
C LEU A 128 -16.82 -4.41 3.34
N SER A 129 -17.71 -5.28 3.79
CA SER A 129 -18.31 -6.33 2.97
C SER A 129 -19.07 -5.76 1.77
N GLN A 130 -19.87 -4.72 1.98
CA GLN A 130 -20.62 -4.07 0.90
C GLN A 130 -19.70 -3.35 -0.09
N VAL A 131 -18.62 -2.73 0.40
CA VAL A 131 -17.63 -2.09 -0.48
C VAL A 131 -16.90 -3.16 -1.31
N ALA A 132 -16.47 -4.26 -0.69
CA ALA A 132 -15.81 -5.36 -1.39
C ALA A 132 -16.71 -5.96 -2.48
N GLU A 133 -17.99 -6.20 -2.18
CA GLU A 133 -18.99 -6.69 -3.13
C GLU A 133 -19.18 -5.72 -4.31
N ARG A 134 -19.43 -4.43 -4.03
CA ARG A 134 -19.58 -3.41 -5.09
C ARG A 134 -18.36 -3.31 -6.00
N VAL A 135 -17.17 -3.41 -5.43
CA VAL A 135 -15.92 -3.32 -6.20
C VAL A 135 -15.74 -4.60 -7.02
N ALA A 136 -16.11 -5.78 -6.50
CA ALA A 136 -16.06 -7.07 -7.20
C ALA A 136 -17.05 -7.19 -8.37
N GLU A 137 -18.21 -6.54 -8.25
CA GLU A 137 -19.22 -6.49 -9.31
C GLU A 137 -18.92 -5.39 -10.36
N HIS A 138 -17.90 -4.56 -10.14
CA HIS A 138 -17.61 -3.45 -11.04
C HIS A 138 -17.02 -3.95 -12.36
N THR A 139 -17.73 -3.67 -13.45
CA THR A 139 -17.37 -4.09 -14.81
C THR A 139 -16.42 -3.14 -15.53
N GLY A 140 -16.22 -1.93 -14.98
CA GLY A 140 -15.31 -0.92 -15.52
C GLY A 140 -13.87 -1.09 -15.05
N ASN A 141 -13.01 -0.17 -15.48
CA ASN A 141 -11.62 -0.14 -15.06
C ASN A 141 -11.50 0.28 -13.58
N ILE A 142 -10.84 -0.55 -12.78
CA ILE A 142 -10.48 -0.22 -11.40
C ILE A 142 -9.01 0.15 -11.36
N TRP A 143 -8.75 1.44 -11.18
CA TRP A 143 -7.41 1.97 -10.99
C TRP A 143 -6.99 1.83 -9.52
N THR A 144 -5.72 1.54 -9.28
CA THR A 144 -5.15 1.33 -7.94
C THR A 144 -3.99 2.30 -7.68
N PRO A 145 -4.27 3.60 -7.45
CA PRO A 145 -3.23 4.58 -7.15
C PRO A 145 -2.64 4.35 -5.76
N ILE A 146 -1.32 4.36 -5.68
CA ILE A 146 -0.55 4.33 -4.43
C ILE A 146 0.35 5.57 -4.40
N ILE A 147 0.17 6.38 -3.35
CA ILE A 147 0.94 7.60 -3.12
C ILE A 147 1.80 7.37 -1.87
N SER A 148 3.12 7.35 -2.05
CA SER A 148 4.07 7.11 -0.96
C SER A 148 4.96 8.33 -0.74
N MET A 149 5.12 8.69 0.52
CA MET A 149 5.99 9.80 0.95
C MET A 149 6.73 9.43 2.23
N ARG A 150 7.99 9.87 2.34
CA ARG A 150 8.77 9.73 3.58
C ARG A 150 8.05 10.41 4.74
N ARG A 151 8.06 9.78 5.93
CA ARG A 151 7.34 10.26 7.11
C ARG A 151 7.71 11.69 7.49
N GLU A 152 8.99 12.05 7.39
CA GLU A 152 9.47 13.39 7.72
C GLU A 152 8.86 14.45 6.81
N ASN A 153 8.68 14.12 5.53
CA ASN A 153 8.01 14.99 4.57
C ASN A 153 6.50 15.01 4.77
N ALA A 154 5.87 13.87 5.08
CA ALA A 154 4.45 13.79 5.41
C ALA A 154 4.11 14.68 6.60
N ALA A 155 4.86 14.56 7.70
CA ALA A 155 4.68 15.38 8.88
C ALA A 155 4.92 16.87 8.59
N ARG A 156 6.01 17.20 7.86
CA ARG A 156 6.32 18.59 7.49
C ARG A 156 5.23 19.24 6.62
N LEU A 157 4.51 18.45 5.82
CA LEU A 157 3.43 18.93 4.95
C LEU A 157 2.03 18.79 5.57
N GLY A 158 1.91 18.17 6.75
CA GLY A 158 0.63 17.92 7.43
C GLY A 158 -0.19 16.76 6.88
N TYR A 159 0.43 15.83 6.13
CA TYR A 159 -0.23 14.66 5.51
C TYR A 159 0.21 13.33 6.18
N ASP A 160 0.35 13.32 7.50
CA ASP A 160 0.79 12.16 8.30
C ASP A 160 -0.35 11.44 9.03
N ASN A 161 -1.60 11.73 8.67
CA ASN A 161 -2.81 11.14 9.24
C ASN A 161 -3.92 11.00 8.19
N ALA A 162 -4.87 10.09 8.43
CA ALA A 162 -5.96 9.81 7.50
C ALA A 162 -6.85 11.04 7.23
N SER A 163 -7.15 11.86 8.24
CA SER A 163 -8.03 13.02 8.10
C SER A 163 -7.52 14.03 7.07
N ALA A 164 -6.21 14.31 7.07
CA ALA A 164 -5.59 15.20 6.09
C ALA A 164 -5.68 14.64 4.66
N TRP A 165 -5.50 13.32 4.48
CA TRP A 165 -5.65 12.66 3.18
C TRP A 165 -7.09 12.64 2.69
N ILE A 166 -8.07 12.40 3.57
CA ILE A 166 -9.49 12.48 3.23
C ILE A 166 -9.82 13.87 2.68
N ALA A 167 -9.41 14.93 3.40
CA ALA A 167 -9.67 16.31 2.99
C ALA A 167 -9.05 16.61 1.62
N LEU A 168 -7.79 16.22 1.41
CA LEU A 168 -7.09 16.40 0.14
C LEU A 168 -7.81 15.68 -1.01
N LEU A 169 -8.10 14.39 -0.85
CA LEU A 169 -8.70 13.59 -1.92
C LEU A 169 -10.10 14.07 -2.29
N ARG A 170 -10.89 14.49 -1.29
CA ARG A 170 -12.20 15.12 -1.53
C ARG A 170 -12.06 16.46 -2.27
N GLN A 171 -11.11 17.30 -1.89
CA GLN A 171 -10.85 18.57 -2.56
C GLN A 171 -10.39 18.38 -4.02
N GLN A 172 -9.55 17.38 -4.27
CA GLN A 172 -8.99 17.10 -5.59
C GLN A 172 -9.87 16.18 -6.46
N ARG A 173 -11.03 15.75 -5.97
CA ARG A 173 -11.89 14.75 -6.64
C ARG A 173 -12.18 15.08 -8.11
N ASN A 174 -12.59 16.31 -8.41
CA ASN A 174 -12.95 16.70 -9.77
C ASN A 174 -11.75 16.76 -10.70
N ILE A 175 -10.58 17.16 -10.17
CA ILE A 175 -9.31 17.14 -10.91
C ILE A 175 -8.94 15.68 -11.22
N PHE A 176 -9.05 14.76 -10.26
CA PHE A 176 -8.82 13.34 -10.52
C PHE A 176 -9.78 12.78 -11.58
N ALA A 177 -11.06 13.10 -11.50
CA ALA A 177 -12.07 12.67 -12.47
C ALA A 177 -11.69 13.14 -13.89
N GLU A 178 -11.36 14.42 -14.04
CA GLU A 178 -10.94 15.01 -15.32
C GLU A 178 -9.67 14.34 -15.88
N GLN A 179 -8.62 14.20 -15.07
CA GLN A 179 -7.36 13.58 -15.51
C GLN A 179 -7.52 12.10 -15.89
N MET A 180 -8.45 11.40 -15.24
CA MET A 180 -8.80 10.01 -15.56
C MET A 180 -9.82 9.89 -16.70
N LYS A 181 -10.34 11.01 -17.22
CA LYS A 181 -11.42 11.06 -18.22
C LYS A 181 -12.70 10.35 -17.76
N ILE A 182 -13.02 10.50 -16.48
CA ILE A 182 -14.24 9.99 -15.85
C ILE A 182 -15.15 11.19 -15.56
N ALA A 183 -16.42 11.12 -15.95
CA ALA A 183 -17.38 12.16 -15.56
C ALA A 183 -17.46 12.21 -14.01
N PRO A 184 -17.41 13.39 -13.36
CA PRO A 184 -17.34 13.49 -11.90
C PRO A 184 -18.41 12.67 -11.15
N GLU A 185 -19.63 12.63 -11.68
CA GLU A 185 -20.76 11.85 -11.17
C GLU A 185 -20.56 10.33 -11.22
N ASN A 186 -19.67 9.86 -12.08
CA ASN A 186 -19.31 8.44 -12.26
C ASN A 186 -18.06 8.05 -11.47
N LEU A 187 -17.28 9.02 -10.95
CA LEU A 187 -16.13 8.70 -10.12
C LEU A 187 -16.58 8.17 -8.75
N ARG A 188 -16.18 6.95 -8.46
CA ARG A 188 -16.25 6.31 -7.14
C ARG A 188 -14.83 5.91 -6.74
N TRP A 189 -14.45 6.19 -5.50
CA TRP A 189 -13.12 5.84 -5.01
C TRP A 189 -13.19 5.36 -3.57
N TYR A 190 -12.33 4.42 -3.21
CA TYR A 190 -12.14 3.97 -1.84
C TYR A 190 -10.65 3.98 -1.57
N ALA A 191 -10.23 4.48 -0.41
CA ALA A 191 -8.83 4.55 -0.04
C ALA A 191 -8.63 4.15 1.42
N ALA A 192 -7.39 3.79 1.75
CA ALA A 192 -6.93 3.57 3.12
C ALA A 192 -5.61 4.31 3.32
N PHE A 193 -5.40 4.88 4.50
CA PHE A 193 -4.15 5.50 4.89
C PHE A 193 -3.33 4.50 5.71
N HIS A 194 -2.10 4.25 5.29
CA HIS A 194 -1.18 3.36 6.00
C HIS A 194 -0.01 4.17 6.58
N ASP A 195 0.15 4.15 7.89
CA ASP A 195 1.36 4.71 8.50
C ASP A 195 2.56 3.80 8.20
N GLY A 196 3.57 4.35 7.51
CA GLY A 196 4.78 3.64 7.12
C GLY A 196 5.57 3.07 8.31
N ALA A 197 6.30 1.97 8.10
CA ALA A 197 7.21 1.44 9.09
C ALA A 197 8.52 2.22 8.97
N ALA A 198 8.68 3.28 9.77
CA ALA A 198 10.01 3.83 9.96
C ALA A 198 10.79 2.90 10.88
N THR A 199 11.88 2.33 10.37
CA THR A 199 13.06 2.03 11.19
C THR A 199 13.33 3.32 11.96
N ARG A 200 13.04 3.35 13.27
CA ARG A 200 13.40 4.49 14.11
C ARG A 200 14.92 4.58 14.14
N CYS A 201 15.52 5.32 13.22
CA CYS A 201 16.82 5.93 13.47
C CYS A 201 16.56 6.98 14.56
N ARG A 202 16.74 6.56 15.82
CA ARG A 202 16.85 7.50 16.93
C ARG A 202 18.09 8.35 16.65
N LYS A 203 17.91 9.68 16.70
CA LYS A 203 19.00 10.63 16.91
C LYS A 203 19.76 10.28 18.19
#